data_AF-A0AAJ2R6J3-F1
#
_entry.id   AF-A0AAJ2R6J3-F1
#
_cell.length_a   1.000
_cell.length_b   1.000
_cell.length_c   1.000
_cell.angle_alpha   90.00
_cell.angle_beta   90.00
_cell.angle_gamma   90.00
#
_symmetry.space_group_name_H-M   'P 1'
#
loop_
_entity.id
_entity.type
_entity.pdbx_description
1 polymer ?
#
loop_
_entity_poly.entity_id
_entity_poly.type
_entity_poly.pdbx_seq_one_letter_code
_entity_poly.pdbx_strand_id
1 'polypeptide(L)' 'MLVDAVERRFGVVEAMPQEFTLELLTDNGNAYITHETRGIARSLGLMECFWSSRQTPSST' A
#
# COMPACT_ATOMS: atom_id res chain seq x y z
N MET A 1 4.27 -7.24 17.99
CA MET A 1 3.75 -6.03 17.32
C MET A 1 3.89 -6.20 15.80
N LEU A 2 3.25 -5.38 14.96
CA LEU A 2 3.36 -5.49 13.50
C LEU A 2 4.82 -5.36 13.04
N VAL A 3 5.59 -4.48 13.69
CA VAL A 3 7.03 -4.29 13.42
C VAL A 3 7.85 -5.57 13.67
N ASP A 4 7.70 -6.22 14.82
CA ASP A 4 8.42 -7.47 15.14
C ASP A 4 8.14 -8.60 14.13
N ALA A 5 6.90 -8.67 13.63
CA ALA A 5 6.52 -9.68 12.65
C ALA A 5 7.13 -9.42 11.26
N VAL A 6 7.23 -8.14 10.87
CA VAL A 6 7.88 -7.71 9.63
C VAL A 6 9.38 -7.99 9.72
N GLU A 7 10.03 -7.60 10.82
CA GLU A 7 11.46 -7.85 11.05
C GLU A 7 11.79 -9.35 11.06
N ARG A 8 10.92 -10.17 11.67
CA ARG A 8 11.10 -11.64 11.66
C ARG A 8 10.93 -12.24 10.27
N ARG A 9 10.08 -11.68 9.41
CA ARG A 9 9.78 -12.22 8.07
C ARG A 9 10.75 -11.73 7.00
N PHE A 10 11.17 -10.47 7.06
CA PHE A 10 11.96 -9.82 6.02
C PHE A 10 13.37 -9.43 6.50
N GLY A 11 13.70 -9.62 7.78
CA GLY A 11 14.93 -9.15 8.38
C GLY A 11 14.90 -7.67 8.72
N VAL A 12 16.04 -7.14 9.15
CA VAL A 12 16.22 -5.70 9.40
C VAL A 12 16.37 -5.02 8.03
N VAL A 13 15.32 -4.34 7.58
CA VAL A 13 15.31 -3.59 6.32
C VAL A 13 15.32 -2.10 6.64
N GLU A 14 16.48 -1.47 6.49
CA GLU A 14 16.68 -0.02 6.75
C GLU A 14 16.02 0.86 5.69
N ALA A 15 15.85 0.35 4.46
CA ALA A 15 15.19 1.06 3.36
C ALA A 15 14.64 0.08 2.32
N MET A 16 13.59 0.51 1.60
CA MET A 16 13.11 -0.21 0.43
C MET A 16 14.13 -0.09 -0.72
N PRO A 17 14.47 -1.19 -1.41
CA PRO A 17 15.36 -1.12 -2.56
C PRO A 17 14.72 -0.28 -3.67
N GLN A 18 15.54 0.54 -4.37
CA GLN A 18 15.07 1.48 -5.40
C GLN A 18 14.38 0.80 -6.59
N GLU A 19 14.59 -0.50 -6.75
CA GLU A 19 13.98 -1.35 -7.78
C GLU A 19 12.51 -1.66 -7.49
N PHE A 20 12.06 -1.50 -6.24
CA PHE A 20 10.69 -1.78 -5.83
C PHE A 20 9.87 -0.50 -5.72
N THR A 21 8.68 -0.54 -6.31
CA THR A 21 7.68 0.51 -6.14
C THR A 21 6.76 0.15 -4.98
N LEU A 22 6.53 1.11 -4.09
CA LEU A 22 5.57 0.95 -3.01
C LEU A 22 4.16 1.24 -3.51
N GLU A 23 3.28 0.26 -3.38
CA GLU A 23 1.88 0.40 -3.76
C GLU A 23 1.01 0.74 -2.54
N LEU A 24 0.18 1.76 -2.68
CA LEU A 24 -0.79 2.20 -1.70
C LEU A 24 -2.11 1.45 -1.92
N LEU A 25 -2.43 0.56 -0.98
CA LEU A 25 -3.69 -0.16 -0.91
C LEU A 25 -4.61 0.49 0.12
N THR A 26 -5.68 1.12 -0.34
CA THR A 26 -6.72 1.75 0.49
C THR A 26 -8.09 1.24 0.09
N ASP A 27 -9.09 1.50 0.94
CA ASP A 27 -10.49 1.30 0.55
C ASP A 27 -10.89 2.24 -0.61
N ASN A 28 -11.97 1.91 -1.30
CA ASN A 28 -12.54 2.68 -2.41
C ASN A 28 -13.45 3.83 -1.94
N GLY A 29 -13.42 4.17 -0.65
CA GLY A 29 -14.17 5.30 -0.11
C GLY A 29 -13.78 6.61 -0.78
N ASN A 30 -14.74 7.53 -0.93
CA ASN A 30 -14.54 8.80 -1.65
C ASN A 30 -13.30 9.57 -1.17
N ALA A 31 -13.03 9.58 0.14
CA ALA A 31 -11.85 10.23 0.74
C ALA A 31 -10.51 9.72 0.19
N TYR A 32 -10.45 8.45 -0.23
CA TYR A 32 -9.22 7.79 -0.69
C TYR A 32 -9.02 7.85 -2.21
N ILE A 33 -10.10 8.08 -2.97
CA ILE A 33 -10.04 8.18 -4.44
C ILE A 33 -10.00 9.64 -4.94
N THR A 34 -10.08 10.63 -4.04
CA THR A 34 -9.99 12.05 -4.43
C THR A 34 -8.65 12.37 -5.08
N HIS A 35 -8.65 13.32 -6.02
CA HIS A 35 -7.42 13.77 -6.67
C HIS A 35 -6.37 14.29 -5.68
N GLU A 36 -6.81 14.91 -4.58
CA GLU A 36 -5.92 15.44 -3.55
C GLU A 36 -5.18 14.32 -2.81
N THR A 37 -5.89 13.30 -2.34
CA THR A 37 -5.30 12.13 -1.66
C THR A 37 -4.31 11.41 -2.56
N ARG A 38 -4.66 11.26 -3.85
CA ARG A 38 -3.79 10.68 -4.88
C ARG A 38 -2.54 11.51 -5.14
N GLY A 39 -2.68 12.84 -5.12
CA GLY A 39 -1.57 13.78 -5.24
C GLY A 39 -0.57 13.62 -4.09
N ILE A 40 -1.09 13.50 -2.86
CA ILE A 40 -0.26 13.27 -1.66
C ILE A 40 0.47 11.94 -1.77
N ALA A 41 -0.22 10.85 -2.12
CA ALA A 41 0.40 9.53 -2.30
C ALA A 41 1.55 9.57 -3.31
N ARG A 42 1.34 10.21 -4.46
CA ARG A 42 2.38 10.36 -5.49
C ARG A 42 3.57 11.19 -5.02
N SER A 43 3.34 12.25 -4.23
CA SER A 43 4.42 13.07 -3.66
C SER A 43 5.31 12.29 -2.68
N LEU A 44 4.77 11.24 -2.07
CA LEU A 44 5.48 10.31 -1.19
C LEU A 44 6.16 9.16 -1.96
N GLY A 45 6.08 9.15 -3.30
CA GLY A 45 6.62 8.08 -4.13
C GLY A 45 5.77 6.80 -4.15
N LEU A 46 4.51 6.87 -3.69
CA LEU A 46 3.59 5.73 -3.68
C LEU A 46 2.84 5.66 -5.01
N MET A 47 2.68 4.45 -5.52
CA MET A 47 1.77 4.15 -6.63
C MET A 47 0.42 3.68 -6.12
N GLU A 48 -0.67 4.08 -6.77
CA GLU A 48 -1.99 3.57 -6.41
C GLU A 48 -2.17 2.14 -6.87
N CYS A 49 -2.57 1.29 -5.92
CA CYS A 49 -2.94 -0.08 -6.19
C CYS A 49 -4.39 -0.08 -6.69
N PHE A 50 -4.61 -0.17 -8.00
CA PHE A 50 -5.97 -0.19 -8.55
C PHE A 50 -6.60 -1.56 -8.38
N TRP A 51 -7.41 -1.72 -7.33
CA TRP A 51 -8.22 -2.91 -7.15
C TRP A 51 -9.50 -2.78 -7.95
N SER A 52 -9.71 -3.70 -8.91
CA SER A 52 -11.07 -3.91 -9.41
C SER A 52 -11.95 -4.26 -8.22
N SER A 53 -13.17 -3.72 -8.15
CA SER A 53 -14.13 -3.90 -7.05
C SER A 53 -14.64 -5.34 -6.84
N ARG A 54 -13.88 -6.35 -7.29
CA ARG A 54 -14.30 -7.74 -7.50
C ARG A 54 -13.30 -8.75 -6.91
N GLN A 55 -12.67 -8.42 -5.79
CA GLN A 55 -11.95 -9.39 -4.96
C GLN A 55 -12.28 -9.15 -3.49
N THR A 56 -13.51 -9.46 -3.09
CA THR A 56 -13.74 -9.91 -1.71
C THR A 56 -13.08 -11.28 -1.58
N PRO A 57 -12.20 -11.52 -0.59
CA PRO A 57 -11.76 -12.88 -0.33
C PRO A 57 -13.02 -13.68 0.00
N SER A 58 -13.33 -14.68 -0.83
CA SER A 58 -14.41 -15.61 -0.56
C SER A 58 -14.10 -16.28 0.77
N SER A 59 -14.83 -15.89 1.81
CA SER A 59 -14.82 -16.52 3.12
C SER A 59 -15.01 -18.02 2.93
N THR A 60 -13.96 -18.80 3.19
CA THR A 60 -14.05 -20.24 3.38
C THR A 60 -14.27 -20.51 4.86
#